data_AF-A0A9W8IV01-F1
#
_entry.id   AF-A0A9W8IV01-F1
#
_cell.length_a   1.000
_cell.length_b   1.000
_cell.length_c   1.000
_cell.angle_alpha   90.00
_cell.angle_beta   90.00
_cell.angle_gamma   90.00
#
_symmetry.space_group_name_H-M   'P 1'
#
loop_
_entity.id
_entity.type
_entity.pdbx_description
1 polymer ?
#
loop_
_entity_poly.entity_id
_entity_poly.type
_entity_poly.pdbx_seq_one_letter_code
_entity_poly.pdbx_strand_id
1 'polypeptide(L)'
;MLILNADMGSSDGDNNDGITILDVTVPRNPAYCFVFLNAEDVLPAMTPLTAAQYLRSYYPAPKRPLNVDEMTQMSSEWDCLEVIANLDDMPLIPIATLAKLVTYSTEIDAFRRQSVLSADDMTRLTAVLKGATHPNAVVDLSRLPLTANQILSVLEELRDFKRLDVSYSQAVDNRVFLHILRTYKSLMWINILHCPISMDDLKELMTNDPQRFRSIETILHPAFLTGKLPADFPKAFRITYITNDWPRYNYVTLPFFSADQLVQNIFDILANLHSSYRMPSLATVASSHLAQGQSWYDRAIQIVPGRNLDDDPSTRSYDLLPYAHQKEGYQLVVQANCRGKPYGILAPMAPEQSEHTDSDIIGMDSFLKRLEDEGYPATDAAAVKGLLELCANMELTTMEQVLNIKRYLH
;
A
#
# COMPACT_ATOMS: atom_id res chain seq x y z
N MET A 1 8.68 4.99 19.74
CA MET A 1 7.31 4.47 19.52
C MET A 1 7.47 3.11 18.86
N LEU A 2 7.12 2.03 19.55
CA LEU A 2 7.14 0.68 18.98
C LEU A 2 6.04 0.62 17.92
N ILE A 3 6.41 0.28 16.69
CA ILE A 3 5.45 -0.06 15.65
C ILE A 3 4.94 -1.47 16.01
N LEU A 4 3.66 -1.57 16.33
CA LEU A 4 3.01 -2.85 16.61
C LEU A 4 3.07 -3.73 15.35
N ASN A 5 3.09 -5.05 15.54
CA ASN A 5 3.06 -5.97 14.41
C ASN A 5 1.79 -5.72 13.58
N ALA A 6 1.91 -5.64 12.25
CA ALA A 6 0.76 -5.48 11.36
C ALA A 6 -0.26 -6.63 11.49
N ASP A 7 0.21 -7.79 11.95
CA ASP A 7 -0.58 -8.99 12.24
C ASP A 7 -1.26 -8.96 13.62
N MET A 8 -1.05 -7.89 14.41
CA MET A 8 -1.71 -7.73 15.70
C MET A 8 -3.20 -7.50 15.46
N GLY A 9 -4.00 -8.52 15.74
CA GLY A 9 -5.45 -8.41 15.75
C GLY A 9 -5.90 -7.36 16.75
N SER A 10 -7.15 -6.92 16.61
CA SER A 10 -7.74 -5.92 17.50
C SER A 10 -7.88 -6.39 18.96
N SER A 11 -7.53 -7.65 19.25
CA SER A 11 -7.45 -8.29 20.57
C SER A 11 -6.05 -8.77 20.95
N ASP A 12 -5.04 -8.53 20.10
CA ASP A 12 -3.65 -8.93 20.35
C ASP A 12 -2.83 -7.76 20.91
N GLY A 13 -1.88 -8.02 21.81
CA GLY A 13 -1.09 -6.99 22.48
C GLY A 13 -1.70 -6.53 23.80
N ASP A 14 -1.26 -5.38 24.33
CA ASP A 14 -1.83 -4.80 25.56
C ASP A 14 -3.01 -3.88 25.22
N ASN A 15 -3.92 -4.37 24.37
CA ASN A 15 -5.12 -3.69 23.89
C ASN A 15 -6.39 -4.18 24.62
N ASN A 16 -6.22 -4.63 25.86
CA ASN A 16 -7.27 -5.21 26.72
C ASN A 16 -8.47 -4.27 26.97
N ASP A 17 -8.31 -3.02 26.57
CA ASP A 17 -9.07 -1.85 26.97
C ASP A 17 -10.05 -1.38 25.90
N GLY A 18 -9.78 -1.63 24.62
CA GLY A 18 -10.72 -1.30 23.55
C GLY A 18 -10.10 -0.99 22.20
N ILE A 19 -10.98 -0.77 21.22
CA ILE A 19 -10.64 -0.46 19.84
C ILE A 19 -11.12 0.96 19.52
N THR A 20 -10.27 1.74 18.84
CA THR A 20 -10.70 2.99 18.19
C THR A 20 -11.02 2.69 16.73
N ILE A 21 -12.20 3.08 16.28
CA ILE A 21 -12.66 2.90 14.90
C ILE A 21 -12.86 4.28 14.30
N LEU A 22 -12.27 4.51 13.14
CA LEU A 22 -12.43 5.73 12.34
C LEU A 22 -13.07 5.35 11.01
N ASP A 23 -14.24 5.89 10.73
CA ASP A 23 -14.90 5.80 9.44
C ASP A 23 -14.58 7.05 8.62
N VAL A 24 -13.69 6.86 7.65
CA VAL A 24 -13.24 7.91 6.72
C VAL A 24 -13.91 7.79 5.35
N THR A 25 -15.01 7.04 5.24
CA THR A 25 -15.74 6.84 3.98
C THR A 25 -16.17 8.18 3.36
N VAL A 26 -16.47 9.18 4.18
CA VAL A 26 -16.69 10.56 3.75
C VAL A 26 -15.60 11.44 4.37
N PRO A 27 -14.48 11.71 3.67
CA PRO A 27 -13.32 12.40 4.26
C PRO A 27 -13.62 13.79 4.84
N ARG A 28 -14.67 14.46 4.34
CA ARG A 28 -15.12 15.78 4.84
C ARG A 28 -16.04 15.70 6.06
N ASN A 29 -16.46 14.50 6.44
CA ASN A 29 -17.34 14.24 7.57
C ASN A 29 -16.98 12.88 8.20
N PRO A 30 -15.76 12.73 8.73
CA PRO A 30 -15.33 11.48 9.34
C PRO A 30 -16.20 11.16 10.56
N ALA A 31 -16.48 9.88 10.78
CA ALA A 31 -17.15 9.41 11.97
C ALA A 31 -16.16 8.57 12.81
N TYR A 32 -16.41 8.46 14.12
CA TYR A 32 -15.59 7.62 14.98
C TYR A 32 -16.43 6.86 15.99
N CYS A 33 -15.86 5.84 16.61
CA CYS A 33 -16.30 5.34 17.90
C CYS A 33 -15.17 4.62 18.63
N PHE A 34 -15.29 4.53 19.95
CA PHE A 34 -14.51 3.63 20.78
C PHE A 34 -15.36 2.40 21.12
N VAL A 35 -14.74 1.23 21.24
CA VAL A 35 -15.44 -0.01 21.58
C VAL A 35 -14.66 -0.75 22.67
N PHE A 36 -15.28 -0.97 23.82
CA PHE A 36 -14.72 -1.86 24.85
C PHE A 36 -14.86 -3.32 24.43
N LEU A 37 -13.76 -4.07 24.59
CA LEU A 37 -13.76 -5.52 24.33
C LEU A 37 -14.28 -6.31 25.53
N ASN A 38 -14.03 -5.82 26.74
CA ASN A 38 -14.44 -6.45 27.98
C ASN A 38 -15.68 -5.75 28.54
N ALA A 39 -16.61 -6.54 29.07
CA ALA A 39 -17.76 -6.00 29.80
C ALA A 39 -17.27 -5.57 31.18
N GLU A 40 -17.20 -4.27 31.43
CA GLU A 40 -17.13 -3.75 32.79
C GLU A 40 -18.54 -3.49 33.31
N ASP A 41 -18.72 -3.48 34.64
CA ASP A 41 -20.03 -3.28 35.30
C ASP A 41 -20.76 -1.99 34.88
N VAL A 42 -20.05 -1.04 34.26
CA VAL A 42 -20.55 0.30 33.93
C VAL A 42 -20.98 0.43 32.46
N LEU A 43 -20.40 -0.33 31.53
CA LEU A 43 -20.66 -0.17 30.10
C LEU A 43 -20.80 -1.53 29.38
N PRO A 44 -21.81 -1.67 28.50
CA PRO A 44 -21.98 -2.89 27.73
C PRO A 44 -20.80 -3.09 26.76
N ALA A 45 -20.19 -4.28 26.81
CA ALA A 45 -19.16 -4.69 25.85
C ALA A 45 -19.63 -4.54 24.40
N MET A 46 -18.70 -4.30 23.48
CA MET A 46 -18.95 -4.22 22.04
C MET A 46 -19.95 -3.12 21.62
N THR A 47 -20.14 -2.10 22.47
CA THR A 47 -21.01 -0.97 22.18
C THR A 47 -20.18 0.24 21.73
N PRO A 48 -20.55 0.93 20.64
CA PRO A 48 -19.90 2.18 20.23
C PRO A 48 -20.04 3.26 21.31
N LEU A 49 -18.93 3.91 21.64
CA LEU A 49 -18.84 4.97 22.63
C LEU A 49 -18.27 6.24 22.02
N THR A 50 -18.77 7.37 22.52
CA THR A 50 -18.17 8.70 22.32
C THR A 50 -16.84 8.82 23.07
N ALA A 51 -16.03 9.82 22.72
CA ALA A 51 -14.81 10.14 23.47
C ALA A 51 -15.11 10.41 24.95
N ALA A 52 -16.20 11.10 25.25
CA ALA A 52 -16.65 11.34 26.62
C ALA A 52 -16.95 10.04 27.37
N GLN A 53 -17.73 9.14 26.78
CA GLN A 53 -18.06 7.86 27.43
C GLN A 53 -16.81 7.00 27.66
N TYR A 54 -15.93 6.91 26.66
CA TYR A 54 -14.71 6.11 26.75
C TYR A 54 -13.68 6.68 27.72
N LEU A 55 -13.44 8.00 27.73
CA LEU A 55 -12.49 8.59 28.67
C LEU A 55 -13.02 8.58 30.10
N ARG A 56 -14.33 8.74 30.30
CA ARG A 56 -14.92 8.76 31.65
C ARG A 56 -15.03 7.40 32.32
N SER A 57 -14.89 6.30 31.59
CA SER A 57 -14.70 4.98 32.22
C SER A 57 -13.29 4.83 32.81
N TYR A 58 -12.26 5.39 32.18
CA TYR A 58 -10.88 5.36 32.70
C TYR A 58 -10.61 6.47 33.73
N TYR A 59 -11.14 7.66 33.47
CA TYR A 59 -10.90 8.87 34.24
C TYR A 59 -12.24 9.47 34.70
N PRO A 60 -12.85 8.90 35.77
CA PRO A 60 -14.11 9.39 36.28
C PRO A 60 -14.06 10.88 36.57
N ALA A 61 -15.12 11.60 36.19
CA ALA A 61 -15.21 13.03 36.43
C ALA A 61 -15.04 13.34 37.94
N PRO A 62 -14.34 14.42 38.30
CA PRO A 62 -14.22 14.84 39.69
C PRO A 62 -15.60 14.97 40.34
N LYS A 63 -15.77 14.41 41.55
CA LYS A 63 -17.05 14.45 42.29
C LYS A 63 -17.52 15.86 42.64
N ARG A 64 -16.63 16.85 42.55
CA ARG A 64 -16.89 18.27 42.80
C ARG A 64 -16.14 19.10 41.75
N PRO A 65 -16.61 20.32 41.45
CA PRO A 65 -15.85 21.26 40.62
C PRO A 65 -14.46 21.47 41.23
N LEU A 66 -13.42 21.31 40.43
CA LEU A 66 -12.04 21.60 40.84
C LEU A 66 -11.85 23.13 40.86
N ASN A 67 -11.10 23.63 41.83
CA ASN A 67 -10.59 24.99 41.74
C ASN A 67 -9.42 25.07 40.74
N VAL A 68 -9.03 26.28 40.32
CA VAL A 68 -8.00 26.48 39.28
C VAL A 68 -6.65 25.85 39.66
N ASP A 69 -6.29 25.86 40.95
CA ASP A 69 -5.04 25.28 41.45
C ASP A 69 -5.08 23.74 41.41
N GLU A 70 -6.21 23.13 41.74
CA GLU A 70 -6.45 21.68 41.66
C GLU A 70 -6.49 21.20 40.21
N MET A 71 -7.07 22.00 39.30
CA MET A 71 -7.10 21.72 37.86
C MET A 71 -5.69 21.71 37.27
N THR A 72 -4.80 22.60 37.74
CA THR A 72 -3.40 22.66 37.29
C THR A 72 -2.58 21.47 37.79
N GLN A 73 -2.95 20.88 38.93
CA GLN A 73 -2.34 19.64 39.43
C GLN A 73 -2.87 18.37 38.75
N MET A 74 -4.07 18.42 38.15
CA MET A 74 -4.69 17.31 37.43
C MET A 74 -4.55 17.47 35.90
N SER A 75 -3.30 17.43 35.41
CA SER A 75 -2.99 17.47 33.97
C SER A 75 -3.87 16.51 33.15
N SER A 76 -4.17 15.32 33.69
CA SER A 76 -4.98 14.30 33.02
C SER A 76 -6.44 14.72 32.77
N GLU A 77 -7.04 15.56 33.62
CA GLU A 77 -8.42 16.02 33.43
C GLU A 77 -8.50 17.04 32.30
N TRP A 78 -7.50 17.91 32.19
CA TRP A 78 -7.36 18.84 31.08
C TRP A 78 -7.21 18.11 29.75
N ASP A 79 -6.31 17.11 29.70
CA ASP A 79 -6.10 16.29 28.50
C ASP A 79 -7.40 15.57 28.10
N CYS A 80 -8.16 15.04 29.07
CA CYS A 80 -9.45 14.40 28.80
C CYS A 80 -10.46 15.40 28.21
N LEU A 81 -10.61 16.58 28.81
CA LEU A 81 -11.57 17.59 28.35
C LEU A 81 -11.20 18.11 26.97
N GLU A 82 -9.91 18.29 26.67
CA GLU A 82 -9.44 18.70 25.35
C GLU A 82 -9.77 17.65 24.28
N VAL A 83 -9.49 16.36 24.53
CA VAL A 83 -9.82 15.28 23.59
C VAL A 83 -11.33 15.17 23.39
N ILE A 84 -12.12 15.26 24.46
CA ILE A 84 -13.59 15.24 24.38
C ILE A 84 -14.07 16.39 23.50
N ALA A 85 -13.62 17.62 23.76
CA ALA A 85 -14.02 18.79 22.99
C ALA A 85 -13.63 18.68 21.51
N ASN A 86 -12.44 18.14 21.20
CA ASN A 86 -11.98 17.95 19.83
C ASN A 86 -12.80 16.91 19.04
N LEU A 87 -13.51 16.01 19.72
CA LEU A 87 -14.27 14.91 19.10
C LEU A 87 -15.79 15.01 19.33
N ASP A 88 -16.30 16.01 20.06
CA ASP A 88 -17.73 16.12 20.42
C ASP A 88 -18.61 16.40 19.19
N ASP A 89 -18.08 17.17 18.23
CA ASP A 89 -18.77 17.50 16.97
C ASP A 89 -18.63 16.39 15.90
N MET A 90 -17.80 15.38 16.12
CA MET A 90 -17.62 14.29 15.16
C MET A 90 -18.74 13.24 15.31
N PRO A 91 -19.40 12.82 14.21
CA PRO A 91 -20.44 11.80 14.26
C PRO A 91 -19.97 10.49 14.88
N LEU A 92 -20.79 9.91 15.77
CA LEU A 92 -20.58 8.58 16.31
C LEU A 92 -20.98 7.51 15.29
N ILE A 93 -20.12 6.51 15.06
CA ILE A 93 -20.46 5.36 14.20
C ILE A 93 -21.55 4.51 14.88
N PRO A 94 -22.74 4.34 14.27
CA PRO A 94 -23.79 3.53 14.86
C PRO A 94 -23.42 2.04 14.89
N ILE A 95 -23.89 1.30 15.91
CA ILE A 95 -23.66 -0.16 16.00
C ILE A 95 -24.18 -0.92 14.78
N ALA A 96 -25.28 -0.44 14.18
CA ALA A 96 -25.82 -1.01 12.95
C ALA A 96 -24.89 -0.82 11.74
N THR A 97 -24.06 0.23 11.74
CA THR A 97 -23.03 0.44 10.71
C THR A 97 -21.88 -0.53 10.94
N LEU A 98 -21.39 -0.69 12.18
CA LEU A 98 -20.36 -1.68 12.51
C LEU A 98 -20.80 -3.11 12.17
N ALA A 99 -22.06 -3.45 12.47
CA ALA A 99 -22.62 -4.76 12.14
C ALA A 99 -22.66 -5.03 10.62
N LYS A 100 -22.81 -3.99 9.79
CA LYS A 100 -22.76 -4.11 8.32
C LYS A 100 -21.35 -4.27 7.76
N LEU A 101 -20.32 -3.81 8.48
CA LEU A 101 -18.93 -3.90 8.03
C LEU A 101 -18.41 -5.35 8.02
N VAL A 102 -19.11 -6.29 8.67
CA VAL A 102 -18.74 -7.71 8.75
C VAL A 102 -19.92 -8.61 8.37
N THR A 103 -20.66 -8.27 7.32
CA THR A 103 -21.61 -9.23 6.73
C THR A 103 -21.02 -9.83 5.48
N TYR A 104 -20.21 -10.88 5.67
CA TYR A 104 -20.16 -11.92 4.65
C TYR A 104 -21.57 -12.47 4.43
N SER A 105 -21.82 -13.06 3.25
CA SER A 105 -23.06 -13.82 3.14
C SER A 105 -23.06 -14.88 4.25
N THR A 106 -24.20 -15.05 4.92
CA THR A 106 -24.35 -16.05 6.01
C THR A 106 -23.89 -17.45 5.58
N GLU A 107 -23.91 -17.71 4.28
CA GLU A 107 -23.44 -18.94 3.66
C GLU A 107 -21.90 -19.06 3.63
N ILE A 108 -21.16 -17.99 3.33
CA ILE A 108 -19.68 -18.00 3.40
C ILE A 108 -19.20 -18.25 4.84
N ASP A 109 -19.83 -17.60 5.82
CA ASP A 109 -19.49 -17.83 7.22
C ASP A 109 -19.84 -19.24 7.69
N ALA A 110 -20.90 -19.84 7.14
CA ALA A 110 -21.21 -21.24 7.40
C ALA A 110 -20.11 -22.16 6.86
N PHE A 111 -19.54 -21.89 5.68
CA PHE A 111 -18.41 -22.67 5.14
C PHE A 111 -17.13 -22.50 5.98
N ARG A 112 -16.81 -21.29 6.45
CA ARG A 112 -15.62 -21.02 7.29
C ARG A 112 -15.62 -21.77 8.62
N ARG A 113 -16.80 -22.11 9.15
CA ARG A 113 -16.94 -22.87 10.40
C ARG A 113 -16.75 -24.38 10.23
N GLN A 114 -16.70 -24.87 9.00
CA GLN A 114 -16.49 -26.28 8.73
C GLN A 114 -14.99 -26.61 8.85
N SER A 115 -14.67 -27.87 9.16
CA SER A 115 -13.28 -28.35 9.17
C SER A 115 -12.81 -28.82 7.78
N VAL A 116 -13.74 -29.27 6.95
CA VAL A 116 -13.51 -29.75 5.58
C VAL A 116 -14.78 -29.46 4.77
N LEU A 117 -14.65 -29.01 3.52
CA LEU A 117 -15.78 -28.83 2.60
C LEU A 117 -15.97 -30.07 1.73
N SER A 118 -17.22 -30.55 1.61
CA SER A 118 -17.60 -31.62 0.68
C SER A 118 -17.67 -31.12 -0.76
N ALA A 119 -17.83 -32.03 -1.73
CA ALA A 119 -18.01 -31.64 -3.14
C ALA A 119 -19.29 -30.83 -3.37
N ASP A 120 -20.36 -31.08 -2.60
CA ASP A 120 -21.59 -30.29 -2.66
C ASP A 120 -21.36 -28.88 -2.10
N ASP A 121 -20.65 -28.77 -0.98
CA ASP A 121 -20.25 -27.48 -0.40
C ASP A 121 -19.39 -26.68 -1.39
N MET A 122 -18.46 -27.31 -2.09
CA MET A 122 -17.65 -26.67 -3.13
C MET A 122 -18.51 -26.12 -4.27
N THR A 123 -19.52 -26.89 -4.71
CA THR A 123 -20.43 -26.47 -5.78
C THR A 123 -21.24 -25.25 -5.33
N ARG A 124 -21.74 -25.26 -4.09
CA ARG A 124 -22.50 -24.15 -3.50
C ARG A 124 -21.63 -22.92 -3.29
N LEU A 125 -20.41 -23.08 -2.75
CA LEU A 125 -19.43 -22.01 -2.59
C LEU A 125 -19.16 -21.32 -3.93
N THR A 126 -18.85 -22.09 -4.98
CA THR A 126 -18.59 -21.52 -6.30
C THR A 126 -19.81 -20.78 -6.86
N ALA A 127 -21.03 -21.31 -6.65
CA ALA A 127 -22.25 -20.62 -7.06
C ALA A 127 -22.45 -19.28 -6.33
N VAL A 128 -22.19 -19.23 -5.02
CA VAL A 128 -22.26 -18.00 -4.21
C VAL A 128 -21.25 -16.98 -4.71
N LEU A 129 -20.01 -17.40 -4.95
CA LEU A 129 -18.95 -16.52 -5.46
C LEU A 129 -19.30 -15.97 -6.85
N LYS A 130 -19.80 -16.81 -7.76
CA LYS A 130 -20.29 -16.39 -9.09
C LYS A 130 -21.46 -15.40 -9.01
N GLY A 131 -22.35 -15.56 -8.03
CA GLY A 131 -23.46 -14.63 -7.81
C GLY A 131 -23.02 -13.24 -7.34
N ALA A 132 -21.83 -13.15 -6.74
CA ALA A 132 -21.26 -11.92 -6.18
C ALA A 132 -20.19 -11.26 -7.09
N THR A 133 -19.78 -11.90 -8.19
CA THR A 133 -18.69 -11.41 -9.04
C THR A 133 -19.12 -10.24 -9.93
N HIS A 134 -19.02 -9.03 -9.39
CA HIS A 134 -18.63 -7.88 -10.23
C HIS A 134 -17.17 -8.08 -10.68
N PRO A 135 -16.74 -7.64 -11.88
CA PRO A 135 -15.34 -7.83 -12.35
C PRO A 135 -14.27 -7.27 -11.40
N ASN A 136 -14.65 -6.29 -10.56
CA ASN A 136 -13.80 -5.67 -9.55
C ASN A 136 -14.12 -6.12 -8.12
N ALA A 137 -15.07 -7.04 -7.93
CA ALA A 137 -15.34 -7.64 -6.63
C ALA A 137 -14.15 -8.51 -6.20
N VAL A 138 -13.94 -8.59 -4.90
CA VAL A 138 -12.93 -9.47 -4.32
C VAL A 138 -13.49 -10.89 -4.29
N VAL A 139 -12.80 -11.82 -4.94
CA VAL A 139 -13.03 -13.25 -4.73
C VAL A 139 -12.41 -13.60 -3.39
N ASP A 140 -13.24 -13.76 -2.36
CA ASP A 140 -12.79 -14.03 -1.00
C ASP A 140 -12.85 -15.53 -0.69
N LEU A 141 -11.67 -16.14 -0.60
CA LEU A 141 -11.44 -17.51 -0.17
C LEU A 141 -10.74 -17.57 1.21
N SER A 142 -10.62 -16.43 1.90
CA SER A 142 -9.91 -16.33 3.17
C SER A 142 -10.58 -17.19 4.25
N ARG A 143 -9.74 -17.82 5.07
CA ARG A 143 -10.13 -18.66 6.21
C ARG A 143 -11.04 -19.85 5.87
N LEU A 144 -11.24 -20.17 4.59
CA LEU A 144 -11.95 -21.38 4.19
C LEU A 144 -11.02 -22.59 4.34
N PRO A 145 -11.51 -23.75 4.81
CA PRO A 145 -10.71 -24.97 4.97
C PRO A 145 -10.49 -25.68 3.63
N LEU A 146 -9.96 -24.96 2.64
CA LEU A 146 -9.73 -25.45 1.29
C LEU A 146 -8.33 -26.02 1.13
N THR A 147 -8.22 -27.14 0.43
CA THR A 147 -6.94 -27.65 -0.09
C THR A 147 -6.48 -26.83 -1.30
N ALA A 148 -5.20 -26.95 -1.65
CA ALA A 148 -4.62 -26.27 -2.82
C ALA A 148 -5.41 -26.57 -4.12
N ASN A 149 -5.74 -27.84 -4.34
CA ASN A 149 -6.50 -28.26 -5.52
C ASN A 149 -7.92 -27.68 -5.54
N GLN A 150 -8.58 -27.59 -4.38
CA GLN A 150 -9.91 -26.97 -4.27
C GLN A 150 -9.85 -25.47 -4.56
N ILE A 151 -8.85 -24.76 -4.04
CA ILE A 151 -8.64 -23.34 -4.36
C ILE A 151 -8.49 -23.17 -5.87
N LEU A 152 -7.58 -23.91 -6.50
CA LEU A 152 -7.33 -23.80 -7.94
C LEU A 152 -8.58 -24.15 -8.77
N SER A 153 -9.33 -25.18 -8.37
CA SER A 153 -10.59 -25.59 -9.03
C SER A 153 -11.66 -24.49 -8.96
N VAL A 154 -11.82 -23.83 -7.81
CA VAL A 154 -12.78 -22.72 -7.67
C VAL A 154 -12.36 -21.55 -8.56
N LEU A 155 -11.09 -21.19 -8.54
CA LEU A 155 -10.58 -20.08 -9.36
C LEU A 155 -10.72 -20.38 -10.87
N GLU A 156 -10.51 -21.62 -11.29
CA GLU A 156 -10.67 -22.06 -12.68
C GLU A 156 -12.12 -21.93 -13.15
N GLU A 157 -13.08 -22.12 -12.26
CA GLU A 157 -14.50 -21.93 -12.54
C GLU A 157 -14.94 -20.46 -12.57
N LEU A 158 -14.25 -19.57 -11.85
CA LEU A 158 -14.56 -18.14 -11.81
C LEU A 158 -13.98 -17.39 -13.01
N ARG A 159 -12.78 -17.76 -13.48
CA ARG A 159 -12.03 -17.26 -14.66
C ARG A 159 -11.69 -15.77 -14.70
N ASP A 160 -12.65 -14.90 -14.44
CA ASP A 160 -12.58 -13.46 -14.68
C ASP A 160 -12.69 -12.69 -13.36
N PHE A 161 -11.60 -12.65 -12.63
CA PHE A 161 -11.48 -11.82 -11.43
C PHE A 161 -10.17 -11.03 -11.45
N LYS A 162 -10.20 -9.84 -10.85
CA LYS A 162 -9.03 -8.97 -10.72
C LYS A 162 -8.47 -8.91 -9.30
N ARG A 163 -9.27 -9.35 -8.31
CA ARG A 163 -8.94 -9.24 -6.89
C ARG A 163 -9.23 -10.57 -6.20
N LEU A 164 -8.23 -11.11 -5.52
CA LEU A 164 -8.30 -12.40 -4.83
C LEU A 164 -7.85 -12.25 -3.38
N ASP A 165 -8.67 -12.68 -2.42
CA ASP A 165 -8.27 -12.84 -1.04
C ASP A 165 -8.14 -14.33 -0.71
N VAL A 166 -6.94 -14.77 -0.37
CA VAL A 166 -6.65 -16.13 0.10
C VAL A 166 -5.95 -16.11 1.45
N SER A 167 -6.08 -15.00 2.19
CA SER A 167 -5.44 -14.83 3.49
C SER A 167 -5.86 -15.93 4.48
N TYR A 168 -4.94 -16.26 5.39
CA TYR A 168 -5.07 -17.37 6.35
C TYR A 168 -5.17 -18.78 5.74
N SER A 169 -4.96 -18.93 4.43
CA SER A 169 -4.95 -20.26 3.81
C SER A 169 -3.58 -20.91 3.91
N GLN A 170 -3.48 -21.97 4.72
CA GLN A 170 -2.27 -22.80 4.84
C GLN A 170 -1.98 -23.61 3.58
N ALA A 171 -2.93 -23.70 2.65
CA ALA A 171 -2.76 -24.40 1.39
C ALA A 171 -2.08 -23.54 0.30
N VAL A 172 -1.94 -22.23 0.51
CA VAL A 172 -1.32 -21.32 -0.46
C VAL A 172 0.15 -21.13 -0.13
N ASP A 173 0.96 -22.10 -0.56
CA ASP A 173 2.42 -21.99 -0.53
C ASP A 173 2.96 -21.25 -1.77
N ASN A 174 4.28 -21.12 -1.87
CA ASN A 174 4.98 -20.52 -3.01
C ASN A 174 4.55 -21.15 -4.36
N ARG A 175 4.34 -22.47 -4.42
CA ARG A 175 3.97 -23.18 -5.67
C ARG A 175 2.56 -22.81 -6.11
N VAL A 176 1.60 -22.78 -5.18
CA VAL A 176 0.21 -22.40 -5.46
C VAL A 176 0.14 -20.93 -5.84
N PHE A 177 0.84 -20.06 -5.12
CA PHE A 177 0.91 -18.63 -5.45
C PHE A 177 1.48 -18.39 -6.86
N LEU A 178 2.60 -19.03 -7.21
CA LEU A 178 3.17 -18.95 -8.55
C LEU A 178 2.21 -19.50 -9.62
N HIS A 179 1.48 -20.58 -9.33
CA HIS A 179 0.45 -21.09 -10.23
C HIS A 179 -0.65 -20.05 -10.46
N ILE A 180 -1.14 -19.39 -9.41
CA ILE A 180 -2.15 -18.32 -9.50
C ILE A 180 -1.64 -17.19 -10.41
N LEU A 181 -0.43 -16.66 -10.18
CA LEU A 181 0.15 -15.59 -11.01
C LEU A 181 0.38 -16.03 -12.48
N ARG A 182 0.63 -17.33 -12.70
CA ARG A 182 0.79 -17.88 -14.05
C ARG A 182 -0.53 -17.99 -14.80
N THR A 183 -1.57 -18.44 -14.12
CA THR A 183 -2.88 -18.73 -14.72
C THR A 183 -3.71 -17.46 -14.92
N TYR A 184 -3.74 -16.56 -13.94
CA TYR A 184 -4.65 -15.40 -13.92
C TYR A 184 -3.92 -14.10 -14.27
N LYS A 185 -3.73 -13.84 -15.57
CA LYS A 185 -3.01 -12.64 -16.07
C LYS A 185 -3.70 -11.30 -15.85
N SER A 186 -5.00 -11.34 -15.59
CA SER A 186 -5.82 -10.18 -15.24
C SER A 186 -5.81 -9.88 -13.74
N LEU A 187 -5.15 -10.72 -12.92
CA LEU A 187 -5.05 -10.49 -11.49
C LEU A 187 -4.22 -9.22 -11.23
N MET A 188 -4.82 -8.30 -10.48
CA MET A 188 -4.23 -7.00 -10.13
C MET A 188 -3.99 -6.89 -8.62
N TRP A 189 -4.81 -7.55 -7.81
CA TRP A 189 -4.77 -7.46 -6.36
C TRP A 189 -4.83 -8.86 -5.75
N ILE A 190 -3.91 -9.16 -4.85
CA ILE A 190 -3.97 -10.41 -4.09
C ILE A 190 -3.62 -10.19 -2.62
N ASN A 191 -4.42 -10.77 -1.73
CA ASN A 191 -4.13 -10.83 -0.29
C ASN A 191 -3.65 -12.24 0.09
N ILE A 192 -2.41 -12.32 0.55
CA ILE A 192 -1.74 -13.55 1.00
C ILE A 192 -1.25 -13.42 2.46
N LEU A 193 -1.88 -12.55 3.25
CA LEU A 193 -1.58 -12.42 4.67
C LEU A 193 -1.79 -13.77 5.38
N HIS A 194 -0.84 -14.16 6.24
CA HIS A 194 -0.85 -15.44 6.97
C HIS A 194 -0.88 -16.71 6.09
N CYS A 195 -0.41 -16.62 4.84
CA CYS A 195 -0.06 -17.78 4.04
C CYS A 195 1.39 -18.23 4.32
N PRO A 196 1.76 -19.50 4.10
CA PRO A 196 3.13 -20.00 4.26
C PRO A 196 4.04 -19.58 3.09
N ILE A 197 4.14 -18.27 2.85
CA ILE A 197 5.00 -17.64 1.85
C ILE A 197 5.92 -16.70 2.62
N SER A 198 7.23 -16.91 2.55
CA SER A 198 8.20 -16.06 3.22
C SER A 198 8.56 -14.84 2.36
N MET A 199 9.25 -13.87 2.97
CA MET A 199 9.86 -12.77 2.22
C MET A 199 10.92 -13.26 1.21
N ASP A 200 11.67 -14.31 1.56
CA ASP A 200 12.69 -14.89 0.68
C ASP A 200 12.04 -15.61 -0.51
N ASP A 201 10.90 -16.28 -0.32
CA ASP A 201 10.11 -16.86 -1.42
C ASP A 201 9.69 -15.78 -2.42
N LEU A 202 9.14 -14.66 -1.93
CA LEU A 202 8.74 -13.54 -2.80
C LEU A 202 9.93 -12.93 -3.52
N LYS A 203 11.05 -12.72 -2.82
CA LYS A 203 12.28 -12.22 -3.41
C LYS A 203 12.78 -13.12 -4.52
N GLU A 204 12.85 -14.43 -4.28
CA GLU A 204 13.27 -15.43 -5.27
C GLU A 204 12.34 -15.40 -6.49
N LEU A 205 11.02 -15.42 -6.28
CA LEU A 205 10.03 -15.37 -7.35
C LEU A 205 10.16 -14.12 -8.22
N MET A 206 10.33 -12.96 -7.59
CA MET A 206 10.44 -11.69 -8.29
C MET A 206 11.77 -11.54 -9.04
N THR A 207 12.83 -12.15 -8.53
CA THR A 207 14.13 -12.22 -9.21
C THR A 207 14.06 -13.12 -10.44
N ASN A 208 13.43 -14.29 -10.30
CA ASN A 208 13.44 -15.33 -11.32
C ASN A 208 12.34 -15.20 -12.39
N ASP A 209 11.19 -14.59 -12.07
CA ASP A 209 10.04 -14.46 -12.98
C ASP A 209 9.34 -13.08 -12.84
N PRO A 210 10.08 -11.94 -12.97
CA PRO A 210 9.54 -10.59 -12.73
C PRO A 210 8.33 -10.24 -13.60
N GLN A 211 8.28 -10.79 -14.81
CA GLN A 211 7.18 -10.64 -15.77
C GLN A 211 5.80 -11.07 -15.22
N ARG A 212 5.74 -11.92 -14.19
CA ARG A 212 4.47 -12.34 -13.57
C ARG A 212 3.82 -11.26 -12.73
N PHE A 213 4.57 -10.24 -12.35
CA PHE A 213 4.11 -9.17 -11.47
C PHE A 213 3.65 -7.92 -12.24
N ARG A 214 3.74 -7.92 -13.58
CA ARG A 214 3.43 -6.75 -14.43
C ARG A 214 1.96 -6.31 -14.43
N SER A 215 1.04 -7.24 -14.14
CA SER A 215 -0.38 -6.92 -13.95
C SER A 215 -0.72 -6.60 -12.50
N ILE A 216 0.18 -6.92 -11.56
CA ILE A 216 -0.08 -6.84 -10.13
C ILE A 216 0.17 -5.41 -9.65
N GLU A 217 -0.88 -4.79 -9.15
CA GLU A 217 -0.84 -3.51 -8.44
C GLU A 217 -0.54 -3.70 -6.97
N THR A 218 -0.99 -4.81 -6.39
CA THR A 218 -0.88 -5.01 -4.94
C THR A 218 -0.81 -6.47 -4.55
N ILE A 219 0.10 -6.71 -3.62
CA ILE A 219 0.22 -7.94 -2.85
C ILE A 219 0.16 -7.53 -1.38
N LEU A 220 -0.89 -7.94 -0.67
CA LEU A 220 -0.92 -7.78 0.79
C LEU A 220 -0.13 -8.93 1.41
N HIS A 221 1.07 -8.60 1.87
CA HIS A 221 2.02 -9.51 2.52
C HIS A 221 2.89 -8.69 3.48
N PRO A 222 3.29 -9.21 4.66
CA PRO A 222 4.03 -8.42 5.66
C PRO A 222 5.29 -7.74 5.11
N ALA A 223 5.99 -8.38 4.16
CA ALA A 223 7.17 -7.79 3.49
C ALA A 223 6.92 -6.41 2.85
N PHE A 224 5.70 -6.15 2.37
CA PHE A 224 5.36 -4.91 1.66
C PHE A 224 4.64 -3.88 2.54
N LEU A 225 4.37 -4.20 3.81
CA LEU A 225 3.62 -3.33 4.73
C LEU A 225 4.51 -2.56 5.70
N THR A 226 5.82 -2.84 5.74
CA THR A 226 6.75 -2.22 6.70
C THR A 226 7.58 -1.07 6.10
N GLY A 227 7.72 -1.02 4.77
CA GLY A 227 8.64 -0.10 4.09
C GLY A 227 10.12 -0.46 4.24
N LYS A 228 10.43 -1.59 4.88
CA LYS A 228 11.78 -2.07 5.19
C LYS A 228 12.16 -3.27 4.32
N LEU A 229 12.17 -3.05 3.01
CA LEU A 229 12.64 -4.09 2.08
C LEU A 229 14.16 -4.25 2.20
N PRO A 230 14.69 -5.49 2.20
CA PRO A 230 16.13 -5.72 2.13
C PRO A 230 16.77 -4.99 0.94
N ALA A 231 18.03 -4.57 1.09
CA ALA A 231 18.75 -3.83 0.05
C ALA A 231 18.89 -4.60 -1.27
N ASP A 232 18.87 -5.93 -1.20
CA ASP A 232 18.96 -6.87 -2.31
C ASP A 232 17.58 -7.41 -2.76
N PHE A 233 16.49 -6.82 -2.27
CA PHE A 233 15.15 -7.11 -2.79
C PHE A 233 15.00 -6.47 -4.18
N PRO A 234 14.40 -7.18 -5.17
CA PRO A 234 14.22 -6.66 -6.52
C PRO A 234 13.57 -5.29 -6.57
N LYS A 235 14.11 -4.40 -7.41
CA LYS A 235 13.63 -3.02 -7.59
C LYS A 235 13.10 -2.86 -9.01
N ALA A 236 11.81 -3.08 -9.23
CA ALA A 236 11.20 -2.89 -10.54
C ALA A 236 11.17 -1.41 -10.95
N PHE A 237 10.90 -0.52 -9.98
CA PHE A 237 10.89 0.93 -10.22
C PHE A 237 11.54 1.69 -9.08
N ARG A 238 12.20 2.80 -9.42
CA ARG A 238 12.81 3.72 -8.47
C ARG A 238 12.46 5.16 -8.81
N ILE A 239 12.25 5.97 -7.79
CA ILE A 239 12.10 7.42 -7.93
C ILE A 239 13.21 8.08 -7.15
N THR A 240 14.04 8.85 -7.85
CA THR A 240 15.14 9.61 -7.26
C THR A 240 14.79 11.09 -7.35
N TYR A 241 14.64 11.72 -6.18
CA TYR A 241 14.34 13.14 -6.08
C TYR A 241 15.59 13.92 -5.71
N ILE A 242 15.98 14.84 -6.59
CA ILE A 242 17.18 15.66 -6.46
C ILE A 242 16.71 17.05 -6.03
N THR A 243 17.21 17.56 -4.91
CA THR A 243 16.93 18.92 -4.43
C THR A 243 18.23 19.72 -4.34
N ASN A 244 18.09 21.05 -4.26
CA ASN A 244 19.21 21.96 -3.99
C ASN A 244 19.68 21.90 -2.52
N ASP A 245 18.83 21.43 -1.60
CA ASP A 245 19.08 21.40 -0.15
C ASP A 245 19.87 20.16 0.27
N TRP A 246 21.02 20.02 -0.38
CA TRP A 246 22.03 18.98 -0.21
C TRP A 246 22.42 18.63 1.24
N PRO A 247 23.00 17.43 1.46
CA PRO A 247 23.35 16.34 0.52
C PRO A 247 22.33 15.17 0.54
N ARG A 248 21.07 15.42 0.93
CA ARG A 248 20.11 14.35 1.18
C ARG A 248 19.33 13.99 -0.09
N TYR A 249 19.86 13.06 -0.87
CA TYR A 249 19.06 12.36 -1.86
C TYR A 249 18.14 11.39 -1.15
N ASN A 250 16.87 11.44 -1.50
CA ASN A 250 15.92 10.43 -1.08
C ASN A 250 15.44 9.71 -2.33
N TYR A 251 15.39 8.40 -2.22
CA TYR A 251 14.75 7.59 -3.23
C TYR A 251 13.69 6.70 -2.61
N VAL A 252 12.76 6.34 -3.47
CA VAL A 252 11.65 5.46 -3.18
C VAL A 252 11.72 4.32 -4.17
N THR A 253 11.60 3.07 -3.71
CA THR A 253 11.59 1.90 -4.58
C THR A 253 10.24 1.19 -4.53
N LEU A 254 9.82 0.68 -5.68
CA LEU A 254 8.70 -0.23 -5.83
C LEU A 254 9.23 -1.58 -6.28
N PRO A 255 8.90 -2.67 -5.57
CA PRO A 255 9.36 -3.99 -5.95
C PRO A 255 8.64 -4.50 -7.21
N PHE A 256 7.39 -4.08 -7.43
CA PHE A 256 6.56 -4.36 -8.60
C PHE A 256 5.61 -3.17 -8.84
N PHE A 257 4.97 -3.12 -10.01
CA PHE A 257 3.93 -2.14 -10.35
C PHE A 257 3.10 -2.63 -11.55
N SER A 258 1.86 -2.14 -11.68
CA SER A 258 1.14 -2.16 -12.96
C SER A 258 1.45 -0.90 -13.77
N ALA A 259 1.35 -0.99 -15.10
CA ALA A 259 1.59 0.16 -15.97
C ALA A 259 0.57 1.30 -15.72
N ASP A 260 -0.71 0.97 -15.55
CA ASP A 260 -1.77 1.93 -15.21
C ASP A 260 -1.47 2.69 -13.91
N GLN A 261 -1.10 1.96 -12.86
CA GLN A 261 -0.71 2.53 -11.58
C GLN A 261 0.49 3.46 -11.74
N LEU A 262 1.53 3.00 -12.45
CA LEU A 262 2.77 3.73 -12.59
C LEU A 262 2.59 5.01 -13.41
N VAL A 263 1.89 4.96 -14.54
CA VAL A 263 1.62 6.12 -15.40
C VAL A 263 0.88 7.22 -14.63
N GLN A 264 -0.16 6.87 -13.88
CA GLN A 264 -0.86 7.83 -13.04
C GLN A 264 0.03 8.40 -11.93
N ASN A 265 0.84 7.55 -11.28
CA ASN A 265 1.74 8.01 -10.21
C ASN A 265 2.80 8.96 -10.74
N ILE A 266 3.39 8.69 -11.92
CA ILE A 266 4.34 9.60 -12.57
C ILE A 266 3.65 10.92 -12.91
N PHE A 267 2.44 10.88 -13.49
CA PHE A 267 1.68 12.10 -13.80
C PHE A 267 1.48 12.95 -12.55
N ASP A 268 0.97 12.36 -11.46
CA ASP A 268 0.71 13.07 -10.20
C ASP A 268 2.00 13.66 -9.62
N ILE A 269 3.12 12.94 -9.70
CA ILE A 269 4.43 13.42 -9.24
C ILE A 269 4.86 14.64 -10.06
N LEU A 270 4.86 14.52 -11.38
CA LEU A 270 5.35 15.56 -12.29
C LEU A 270 4.46 16.82 -12.24
N ALA A 271 3.14 16.65 -12.17
CA ALA A 271 2.17 17.74 -12.09
C ALA A 271 2.35 18.57 -10.80
N ASN A 272 2.76 17.92 -9.71
CA ASN A 272 2.93 18.57 -8.40
C ASN A 272 4.35 19.09 -8.14
N LEU A 273 5.29 19.00 -9.08
CA LEU A 273 6.67 19.49 -8.87
C LEU A 273 6.78 21.00 -8.66
N HIS A 274 5.74 21.78 -8.94
CA HIS A 274 5.75 23.23 -8.77
C HIS A 274 5.49 23.69 -7.33
N SER A 275 4.80 22.90 -6.51
CA SER A 275 4.18 23.39 -5.28
C SER A 275 4.96 23.08 -4.01
N SER A 276 6.00 22.24 -4.07
CA SER A 276 6.70 21.81 -2.85
C SER A 276 8.19 21.59 -3.03
N TYR A 277 8.98 22.14 -2.09
CA TYR A 277 10.34 21.71 -1.77
C TYR A 277 10.42 20.29 -1.19
N ARG A 278 9.29 19.59 -1.10
CA ARG A 278 9.17 18.29 -0.44
C ARG A 278 9.21 17.20 -1.50
N MET A 279 9.90 16.12 -1.16
CA MET A 279 9.84 14.87 -1.91
C MET A 279 8.37 14.48 -2.18
N PRO A 280 8.06 13.88 -3.34
CA PRO A 280 6.74 13.31 -3.56
C PRO A 280 6.32 12.47 -2.36
N SER A 281 5.06 12.64 -1.95
CA SER A 281 4.54 11.85 -0.85
C SER A 281 4.66 10.36 -1.19
N LEU A 282 5.07 9.52 -0.23
CA LEU A 282 5.08 8.07 -0.48
C LEU A 282 3.72 7.56 -0.93
N ALA A 283 2.66 8.18 -0.42
CA ALA A 283 1.29 7.91 -0.81
C ALA A 283 1.12 8.01 -2.33
N THR A 284 1.66 9.05 -2.96
CA THR A 284 1.61 9.22 -4.43
C THR A 284 2.38 8.14 -5.18
N VAL A 285 3.50 7.66 -4.64
CA VAL A 285 4.32 6.62 -5.29
C VAL A 285 3.65 5.24 -5.20
N ALA A 286 2.95 4.99 -4.09
CA ALA A 286 2.36 3.71 -3.75
C ALA A 286 0.87 3.58 -4.06
N SER A 287 0.22 4.67 -4.44
CA SER A 287 -1.23 4.70 -4.64
C SER A 287 -1.65 3.80 -5.78
N SER A 288 -2.78 3.10 -5.62
CA SER A 288 -3.42 2.26 -6.64
C SER A 288 -3.91 3.09 -7.83
N HIS A 289 -4.14 2.49 -8.99
CA HIS A 289 -4.72 3.20 -10.14
C HIS A 289 -6.03 3.93 -9.77
N LEU A 290 -6.26 5.11 -10.37
CA LEU A 290 -7.43 5.94 -10.15
C LEU A 290 -8.43 5.71 -11.29
N ALA A 291 -9.59 5.11 -11.00
CA ALA A 291 -10.62 4.96 -12.04
C ALA A 291 -11.18 6.33 -12.43
N GLN A 292 -11.65 6.45 -13.68
CA GLN A 292 -12.22 7.69 -14.19
C GLN A 292 -13.35 8.21 -13.27
N GLY A 293 -13.21 9.45 -12.81
CA GLY A 293 -14.18 10.11 -11.92
C GLY A 293 -14.00 9.84 -10.42
N GLN A 294 -13.06 8.97 -10.02
CA GLN A 294 -12.68 8.84 -8.61
C GLN A 294 -11.88 10.05 -8.13
N SER A 295 -12.02 10.38 -6.85
CA SER A 295 -11.19 11.39 -6.19
C SER A 295 -9.83 10.81 -5.83
N TRP A 296 -8.79 11.65 -5.76
CA TRP A 296 -7.49 11.22 -5.26
C TRP A 296 -7.58 10.60 -3.85
N TYR A 297 -8.50 11.10 -3.01
CA TYR A 297 -8.73 10.58 -1.66
C TYR A 297 -9.29 9.16 -1.63
N ASP A 298 -9.84 8.67 -2.75
CA ASP A 298 -10.40 7.32 -2.85
C ASP A 298 -9.33 6.29 -3.26
N ARG A 299 -8.10 6.74 -3.58
CA ARG A 299 -7.00 5.85 -3.96
C ARG A 299 -6.53 5.07 -2.73
N ALA A 300 -6.42 3.75 -2.90
CA ALA A 300 -5.86 2.92 -1.86
C ALA A 300 -4.33 3.00 -1.88
N ILE A 301 -3.71 3.06 -0.70
CA ILE A 301 -2.27 2.91 -0.54
C ILE A 301 -2.07 1.53 0.07
N GLN A 302 -1.60 0.58 -0.74
CA GLN A 302 -1.62 -0.84 -0.37
C GLN A 302 -0.23 -1.45 -0.21
N ILE A 303 0.80 -0.69 -0.58
CA ILE A 303 2.20 -1.02 -0.34
C ILE A 303 2.87 0.16 0.37
N VAL A 304 3.80 -0.13 1.27
CA VAL A 304 4.71 0.86 1.82
C VAL A 304 5.99 0.77 1.00
N PRO A 305 6.30 1.77 0.15
CA PRO A 305 7.48 1.71 -0.69
C PRO A 305 8.76 1.57 0.13
N GLY A 306 9.75 0.90 -0.46
CA GLY A 306 11.08 0.80 0.13
C GLY A 306 11.69 2.19 0.27
N ARG A 307 12.28 2.45 1.44
CA ARG A 307 13.03 3.68 1.72
C ARG A 307 14.45 3.35 2.13
N ASN A 308 15.38 4.19 1.69
CA ASN A 308 16.77 4.12 2.13
C ASN A 308 17.04 4.72 3.52
N LEU A 309 16.00 4.96 4.33
CA LEU A 309 16.18 5.66 5.60
C LEU A 309 16.83 4.77 6.68
N ASP A 310 16.80 3.46 6.48
CA ASP A 310 17.36 2.48 7.42
C ASP A 310 18.81 2.11 7.13
N ASP A 311 19.39 2.58 6.01
CA ASP A 311 20.84 2.54 5.85
C ASP A 311 21.45 3.41 6.94
N ASP A 312 22.28 2.77 7.77
CA ASP A 312 22.98 3.39 8.89
C ASP A 312 23.51 4.77 8.44
N PRO A 313 23.15 5.88 9.11
CA PRO A 313 23.68 7.19 8.76
C PRO A 313 25.22 7.21 8.72
N SER A 314 25.90 6.26 9.36
CA SER A 314 27.35 6.05 9.29
C SER A 314 27.84 5.38 7.99
N THR A 315 27.00 4.59 7.29
CA THR A 315 27.29 4.00 5.97
C THR A 315 26.89 4.90 4.80
N ARG A 316 26.46 6.15 5.08
CA ARG A 316 26.43 7.24 4.08
C ARG A 316 27.86 7.62 3.70
N SER A 317 28.63 6.68 3.14
CA SER A 317 29.83 7.05 2.41
C SER A 317 29.36 7.96 1.27
N TYR A 318 30.14 9.01 1.02
CA TYR A 318 29.92 9.96 -0.07
C TYR A 318 30.09 9.32 -1.47
N ASP A 319 30.03 7.99 -1.58
CA ASP A 319 30.10 7.27 -2.83
C ASP A 319 28.77 7.47 -3.58
N LEU A 320 28.73 8.57 -4.33
CA LEU A 320 27.69 8.94 -5.31
C LEU A 320 27.69 8.03 -6.55
N LEU A 321 28.42 6.91 -6.51
CA LEU A 321 28.60 5.98 -7.61
C LEU A 321 27.38 5.10 -7.92
N PRO A 322 26.54 4.61 -6.98
CA PRO A 322 25.47 3.65 -7.31
C PRO A 322 24.22 4.26 -7.96
N TYR A 323 24.24 5.55 -8.33
CA TYR A 323 23.03 6.27 -8.77
C TYR A 323 22.90 6.47 -10.29
N ALA A 324 24.01 6.33 -11.03
CA ALA A 324 24.00 6.34 -12.51
C ALA A 324 23.93 4.92 -13.11
N HIS A 325 24.16 3.90 -12.29
CA HIS A 325 24.16 2.50 -12.67
C HIS A 325 22.90 1.83 -12.14
N GLN A 326 21.79 2.02 -12.85
CA GLN A 326 20.55 1.31 -12.53
C GLN A 326 20.63 -0.09 -13.15
N LYS A 327 21.16 -1.05 -12.38
CA LYS A 327 21.26 -2.45 -12.80
C LYS A 327 19.89 -3.12 -12.93
N GLU A 328 18.94 -2.72 -12.09
CA GLU A 328 17.64 -3.40 -11.95
C GLU A 328 16.51 -2.40 -12.12
N GLY A 329 15.53 -2.72 -12.98
CA GLY A 329 14.33 -1.90 -13.17
C GLY A 329 14.57 -0.49 -13.69
N TYR A 330 13.48 0.28 -13.75
CA TYR A 330 13.49 1.64 -14.26
C TYR A 330 13.68 2.66 -13.13
N GLN A 331 14.31 3.80 -13.42
CA GLN A 331 14.44 4.89 -12.46
C GLN A 331 13.95 6.22 -13.04
N LEU A 332 12.92 6.81 -12.43
CA LEU A 332 12.53 8.20 -12.65
C LEU A 332 13.45 9.12 -11.84
N VAL A 333 14.22 9.95 -12.54
CA VAL A 333 15.00 11.04 -11.94
C VAL A 333 14.22 12.32 -12.09
N VAL A 334 14.02 13.02 -10.97
CA VAL A 334 13.35 14.31 -10.94
C VAL A 334 14.22 15.33 -10.23
N GLN A 335 14.50 16.44 -10.90
CA GLN A 335 15.22 17.56 -10.30
C GLN A 335 14.26 18.66 -9.86
N ALA A 336 14.13 18.83 -8.55
CA ALA A 336 13.47 19.96 -7.95
C ALA A 336 14.32 21.23 -8.16
N ASN A 337 13.66 22.37 -8.33
CA ASN A 337 14.26 23.70 -8.27
C ASN A 337 15.21 24.10 -9.42
N CYS A 338 15.26 23.36 -10.53
CA CYS A 338 15.95 23.79 -11.75
C CYS A 338 14.97 24.47 -12.72
N ARG A 339 15.42 25.57 -13.35
CA ARG A 339 14.72 26.16 -14.51
C ARG A 339 14.69 25.09 -15.61
N GLY A 340 13.51 24.83 -16.16
CA GLY A 340 13.29 23.74 -17.14
C GLY A 340 12.70 22.45 -16.54
N LYS A 341 12.78 22.26 -15.21
CA LYS A 341 12.21 21.12 -14.46
C LYS A 341 12.58 19.76 -15.05
N PRO A 342 13.88 19.44 -15.11
CA PRO A 342 14.32 18.31 -15.87
C PRO A 342 13.88 17.00 -15.21
N TYR A 343 13.32 16.11 -16.02
CA TYR A 343 13.04 14.73 -15.65
C TYR A 343 13.77 13.79 -16.60
N GLY A 344 13.99 12.55 -16.19
CA GLY A 344 14.49 11.52 -17.09
C GLY A 344 14.16 10.15 -16.56
N ILE A 345 14.11 9.18 -17.47
CA ILE A 345 13.94 7.78 -17.12
C ILE A 345 15.22 7.05 -17.47
N LEU A 346 15.89 6.51 -16.45
CA LEU A 346 17.01 5.61 -16.64
C LEU A 346 16.45 4.21 -16.89
N ALA A 347 16.82 3.62 -18.01
CA ALA A 347 16.48 2.24 -18.32
C ALA A 347 17.39 1.26 -17.55
N PRO A 348 16.90 0.05 -17.24
CA PRO A 348 17.75 -1.01 -16.70
C PRO A 348 18.88 -1.33 -17.68
N MET A 349 20.07 -1.55 -17.15
CA MET A 349 21.21 -1.99 -17.94
C MET A 349 20.97 -3.39 -18.52
N ALA A 350 21.45 -3.62 -19.75
CA ALA A 350 21.45 -4.98 -20.28
C ALA A 350 22.39 -5.87 -19.44
N PRO A 351 22.10 -7.16 -19.24
CA PRO A 351 22.93 -8.06 -18.42
C PRO A 351 24.41 -8.12 -18.84
N GLU A 352 24.69 -7.81 -20.11
CA GLU A 352 26.03 -7.84 -20.71
C GLU A 352 26.82 -6.52 -20.56
N GLN A 353 26.18 -5.44 -20.10
CA GLN A 353 26.84 -4.14 -19.96
C GLN A 353 27.70 -4.10 -18.68
N SER A 354 28.92 -3.57 -18.82
CA SER A 354 29.85 -3.42 -17.70
C SER A 354 29.28 -2.48 -16.63
N GLU A 355 29.64 -2.69 -15.36
CA GLU A 355 29.26 -1.80 -14.24
C GLU A 355 29.71 -0.35 -14.41
N HIS A 356 30.59 -0.07 -15.37
CA HIS A 356 31.12 1.26 -15.67
C HIS A 356 30.38 1.98 -16.80
N THR A 357 29.39 1.35 -17.42
CA THR A 357 28.57 1.99 -18.45
C THR A 357 27.42 2.74 -17.77
N ASP A 358 27.21 4.00 -18.14
CA ASP A 358 26.07 4.78 -17.66
C ASP A 358 24.76 4.26 -18.28
N SER A 359 23.67 4.23 -17.50
CA SER A 359 22.34 3.89 -18.02
C SER A 359 21.86 4.92 -19.05
N ASP A 360 21.17 4.48 -20.10
CA ASP A 360 20.55 5.39 -21.06
C ASP A 360 19.41 6.19 -20.39
N ILE A 361 19.40 7.51 -20.61
CA ILE A 361 18.24 8.36 -20.29
C ILE A 361 17.32 8.38 -21.49
N ILE A 362 16.10 7.92 -21.30
CA ILE A 362 15.06 7.87 -22.34
C ILE A 362 13.91 8.83 -22.03
N GLY A 363 13.24 9.28 -23.10
CA GLY A 363 12.00 10.05 -23.02
C GLY A 363 10.81 9.21 -22.52
N MET A 364 9.72 9.89 -22.17
CA MET A 364 8.52 9.24 -21.63
C MET A 364 7.84 8.33 -22.65
N ASP A 365 7.76 8.75 -23.91
CA ASP A 365 7.22 7.97 -25.03
C ASP A 365 7.98 6.65 -25.22
N SER A 366 9.31 6.72 -25.19
CA SER A 366 10.19 5.57 -25.35
C SER A 366 10.09 4.62 -24.16
N PHE A 367 9.93 5.16 -22.95
CA PHE A 367 9.68 4.36 -21.76
C PHE A 367 8.35 3.59 -21.83
N LEU A 368 7.25 4.26 -22.17
CA LEU A 368 5.93 3.62 -22.27
C LEU A 368 5.93 2.54 -23.34
N LYS A 369 6.55 2.80 -24.49
CA LYS A 369 6.71 1.79 -25.55
C LYS A 369 7.50 0.57 -25.06
N ARG A 370 8.57 0.77 -24.26
CA ARG A 370 9.33 -0.35 -23.68
C ARG A 370 8.49 -1.16 -22.70
N LEU A 371 7.64 -0.53 -21.89
CA LEU A 371 6.71 -1.28 -21.03
C LEU A 371 5.78 -2.17 -21.87
N GLU A 372 5.23 -1.65 -22.97
CA GLU A 372 4.40 -2.45 -23.89
C GLU A 372 5.20 -3.60 -24.53
N ASP A 373 6.39 -3.31 -25.06
CA ASP A 373 7.29 -4.29 -25.69
C ASP A 373 7.73 -5.39 -24.70
N GLU A 374 7.88 -5.01 -23.42
CA GLU A 374 8.16 -5.95 -22.35
C GLU A 374 6.95 -6.83 -22.01
N GLY A 375 5.73 -6.44 -22.38
CA GLY A 375 4.51 -7.20 -22.12
C GLY A 375 3.78 -6.76 -20.84
N TYR A 376 3.93 -5.51 -20.44
CA TYR A 376 2.97 -4.91 -19.50
C TYR A 376 1.60 -4.77 -20.19
N PRO A 377 0.48 -4.92 -19.46
CA PRO A 377 -0.84 -4.64 -20.01
C PRO A 377 -0.94 -3.22 -20.57
N ALA A 378 -1.69 -3.06 -21.66
CA ALA A 378 -1.93 -1.75 -22.26
C ALA A 378 -2.56 -0.80 -21.24
N THR A 379 -1.98 0.39 -21.12
CA THR A 379 -2.45 1.44 -20.20
C THR A 379 -3.64 2.19 -20.78
N ASP A 380 -4.46 2.80 -19.93
CA ASP A 380 -5.50 3.74 -20.39
C ASP A 380 -4.92 4.84 -21.31
N ALA A 381 -5.46 4.92 -22.53
CA ALA A 381 -4.94 5.81 -23.56
C ALA A 381 -5.10 7.30 -23.21
N ALA A 382 -6.12 7.66 -22.42
CA ALA A 382 -6.31 9.04 -21.99
C ALA A 382 -5.28 9.43 -20.91
N ALA A 383 -4.97 8.51 -19.98
CA ALA A 383 -3.91 8.69 -18.99
C ALA A 383 -2.53 8.83 -19.66
N VAL A 384 -2.20 7.95 -20.61
CA VAL A 384 -0.96 8.04 -21.41
C VAL A 384 -0.86 9.37 -22.13
N LYS A 385 -1.93 9.78 -22.81
CA LYS A 385 -1.98 11.06 -23.52
C LYS A 385 -1.74 12.24 -22.56
N GLY A 386 -2.42 12.26 -21.42
CA GLY A 386 -2.26 13.30 -20.40
C GLY A 386 -0.83 13.37 -19.86
N LEU A 387 -0.18 12.23 -19.63
CA LEU A 387 1.22 12.17 -19.22
C LEU A 387 2.18 12.70 -20.28
N LEU A 388 1.97 12.33 -21.56
CA LEU A 388 2.81 12.82 -22.66
C LEU A 388 2.65 14.33 -22.89
N GLU A 389 1.43 14.86 -22.80
CA GLU A 389 1.16 16.30 -22.88
C GLU A 389 1.82 17.07 -21.73
N LEU A 390 1.79 16.51 -20.51
CA LEU A 390 2.51 17.08 -19.37
C LEU A 390 4.02 17.11 -19.61
N CYS A 391 4.58 15.99 -20.04
CA CYS A 391 6.02 15.84 -20.31
C CYS A 391 6.51 16.74 -21.45
N ALA A 392 5.68 17.00 -22.47
CA ALA A 392 6.03 17.88 -23.60
C ALA A 392 6.34 19.33 -23.17
N ASN A 393 5.89 19.74 -21.99
CA ASN A 393 6.17 21.06 -21.40
C ASN A 393 7.35 21.04 -20.41
N MET A 394 8.07 19.92 -20.30
CA MET A 394 9.21 19.74 -19.40
C MET A 394 10.48 19.46 -20.21
N GLU A 395 11.64 19.86 -19.68
CA GLU A 395 12.91 19.52 -20.31
C GLU A 395 13.34 18.09 -19.93
N LEU A 396 13.91 17.34 -20.89
CA LEU A 396 14.51 16.06 -20.58
C LEU A 396 15.89 16.31 -19.94
N THR A 397 16.16 15.68 -18.81
CA THR A 397 17.47 15.73 -18.15
C THR A 397 18.52 15.02 -19.00
N THR A 398 19.77 15.44 -18.91
CA THR A 398 20.91 14.74 -19.52
C THR A 398 21.69 13.96 -18.47
N MET A 399 22.42 12.91 -18.90
CA MET A 399 23.32 12.20 -17.99
C MET A 399 24.40 13.13 -17.46
N GLU A 400 24.87 14.07 -18.28
CA GLU A 400 25.80 15.10 -17.82
C GLU A 400 25.22 15.97 -16.71
N GLN A 401 23.93 16.34 -16.75
CA GLN A 401 23.29 17.06 -15.64
C GLN A 401 23.19 16.19 -14.38
N VAL A 402 22.80 14.92 -14.52
CA VAL A 402 22.76 13.95 -13.41
C VAL A 402 24.15 13.75 -12.78
N LEU A 403 25.20 13.71 -13.61
CA LEU A 403 26.59 13.54 -13.19
C LEU A 403 27.24 14.84 -12.71
N ASN A 404 26.92 16.01 -13.28
CA ASN A 404 27.49 17.30 -12.86
C ASN A 404 27.01 17.70 -11.47
N ILE A 405 25.85 17.21 -11.03
CA ILE A 405 25.45 17.25 -9.62
C ILE A 405 26.55 16.63 -8.74
N LYS A 406 27.23 15.56 -9.18
CA LYS A 406 28.37 14.96 -8.44
C LYS A 406 29.56 15.92 -8.29
N ARG A 407 29.77 16.86 -9.21
CA ARG A 407 30.96 17.74 -9.20
C ARG A 407 30.89 18.86 -8.18
N TYR A 408 29.70 19.29 -7.77
CA TYR A 408 29.56 20.30 -6.70
C TYR A 408 29.75 19.69 -5.29
N LEU A 409 29.91 18.35 -5.16
CA LEU A 409 30.03 17.57 -3.90
C LEU A 409 31.47 17.46 -3.38
N HIS A 410 32.45 17.82 -4.21
CA HIS A 410 33.88 17.80 -3.92
C HIS A 410 34.45 19.21 -4.07
#